data_AF-A0A2S8P6J6-F1
#
_entry.id   AF-A0A2S8P6J6-F1
#
_cell.length_a   1.000
_cell.length_b   1.000
_cell.length_c   1.000
_cell.angle_alpha   90.00
_cell.angle_beta   90.00
_cell.angle_gamma   90.00
#
_symmetry.space_group_name_H-M   'P 1'
#
loop_
_entity.id
_entity.type
_entity.pdbx_description
1 polymer ?
#
loop_
_entity_poly.entity_id
_entity_poly.type
_entity_poly.pdbx_seq_one_letter_code
_entity_poly.pdbx_strand_id
1 'polypeptide(L)'
;MSRRLKQFYGIRTLATVIAWRKRLKQSGFTEVEVKEYSRSMGKWGVDHDPYREIDMNWYEDEHMQRMSRTNDRLLAKYGKKLGYAVFKARAPLGTKKEG
;
A
#
# COMPACT_ATOMS: atom_id res chain seq x y z
N MET A 1 -1.29 10.10 -12.13
CA MET A 1 -1.85 9.08 -11.20
C MET A 1 -3.00 9.73 -10.41
N SER A 2 -4.14 9.06 -10.21
CA SER A 2 -5.40 9.70 -9.77
C SER A 2 -5.41 10.19 -8.31
N ARG A 3 -5.74 11.47 -8.09
CA ARG A 3 -5.97 12.08 -6.76
C ARG A 3 -7.00 11.30 -5.93
N ARG A 4 -8.03 10.78 -6.59
CA ARG A 4 -9.13 10.01 -5.97
C ARG A 4 -8.63 8.71 -5.33
N LEU A 5 -7.69 8.01 -5.96
CA LEU A 5 -7.10 6.79 -5.43
C LEU A 5 -6.32 7.06 -4.12
N LYS A 6 -5.51 8.12 -4.13
CA LYS A 6 -4.73 8.55 -2.97
C LYS A 6 -5.63 8.95 -1.79
N GLN A 7 -6.68 9.71 -2.07
CA GLN A 7 -7.65 10.13 -1.05
C GLN A 7 -8.39 8.94 -0.45
N PHE A 8 -8.84 7.99 -1.28
CA PHE A 8 -9.61 6.83 -0.83
C PHE A 8 -8.83 5.96 0.15
N TYR A 9 -7.55 5.66 -0.14
CA TYR A 9 -6.71 4.84 0.74
C TYR A 9 -5.90 5.63 1.79
N GLY A 10 -6.10 6.96 1.88
CA GLY A 10 -5.28 7.80 2.76
C GLY A 10 -3.78 7.84 2.42
N ILE A 11 -3.41 7.49 1.18
CA ILE A 11 -2.00 7.38 0.75
C ILE A 11 -1.48 8.74 0.29
N ARG A 12 -0.47 9.27 0.96
CA ARG A 12 0.22 10.51 0.53
C ARG A 12 1.05 10.30 -0.74
N THR A 13 1.84 9.23 -0.76
CA THR A 13 2.76 8.91 -1.85
C THR A 13 2.46 7.54 -2.44
N LEU A 14 2.16 7.54 -3.74
CA LEU A 14 2.14 6.32 -4.55
C LEU A 14 3.25 6.45 -5.59
N ALA A 15 4.20 5.53 -5.56
CA ALA A 15 5.42 5.59 -6.36
C ALA A 15 5.85 4.18 -6.78
N THR A 16 6.68 4.09 -7.83
CA THR A 16 7.26 2.82 -8.25
C THR A 16 8.27 2.31 -7.23
N VAL A 17 8.59 1.01 -7.29
CA VAL A 17 9.61 0.39 -6.45
C VAL A 17 10.95 1.10 -6.56
N ILE A 18 11.35 1.47 -7.78
CA ILE A 18 12.59 2.19 -8.05
C ILE A 18 12.60 3.55 -7.36
N ALA A 19 11.48 4.29 -7.45
CA ALA A 19 11.35 5.59 -6.81
C ALA A 19 11.38 5.48 -5.28
N TRP A 20 10.73 4.48 -4.69
CA TRP A 20 10.79 4.23 -3.25
C TRP A 20 12.21 3.85 -2.79
N ARG A 21 12.89 2.97 -3.52
CA ARG A 21 14.29 2.61 -3.24
C ARG A 21 15.22 3.82 -3.29
N LYS A 22 15.05 4.70 -4.28
CA LYS A 22 15.81 5.94 -4.39
C LYS A 22 15.56 6.86 -3.19
N ARG A 23 14.30 7.05 -2.78
CA ARG A 23 13.93 7.88 -1.62
C ARG A 23 14.54 7.35 -0.33
N LEU A 24 14.46 6.05 -0.08
CA LEU A 24 15.07 5.44 1.11
C LEU A 24 16.58 5.72 1.18
N LYS A 25 17.30 5.52 0.06
CA LYS A 25 18.73 5.85 -0.02
C LYS A 25 19.01 7.35 0.22
N GLN A 26 18.21 8.24 -0.37
CA GLN A 26 18.34 9.69 -0.16
C GLN A 26 18.06 10.11 1.28
N SER A 27 17.25 9.34 2.00
CA SER A 27 16.99 9.52 3.43
C SER A 27 18.04 8.86 4.33
N GLY A 28 19.15 8.37 3.77
CA GLY A 28 20.28 7.81 4.52
C GLY A 28 20.11 6.33 4.93
N PHE A 29 19.04 5.66 4.51
CA PHE A 29 18.90 4.23 4.73
C PHE A 29 19.88 3.45 3.85
N THR A 30 20.52 2.45 4.44
CA THR A 30 21.48 1.57 3.76
C THR A 30 20.90 0.17 3.64
N GLU A 31 21.53 -0.69 2.82
CA GLU A 31 21.10 -2.09 2.63
C GLU A 31 19.61 -2.23 2.26
N VAL A 32 19.11 -1.37 1.37
CA VAL A 32 17.71 -1.38 0.95
C VAL A 32 17.44 -2.61 0.07
N GLU A 33 16.77 -3.60 0.68
CA GLU A 33 16.20 -4.78 0.07
C GLU A 33 14.72 -4.55 -0.26
N VAL A 34 14.28 -5.11 -1.38
CA VAL A 34 12.88 -5.02 -1.80
C VAL A 34 12.37 -6.39 -2.17
N LYS A 35 11.22 -6.77 -1.61
CA LYS A 35 10.45 -7.92 -2.05
C LYS A 35 9.12 -7.46 -2.64
N GLU A 36 9.00 -7.55 -3.96
CA GLU A 36 7.73 -7.34 -4.66
C GLU A 36 6.86 -8.58 -4.46
N TYR A 37 5.65 -8.40 -3.92
CA TYR A 37 4.71 -9.51 -3.67
C TYR A 37 3.61 -9.57 -4.73
N SER A 38 3.20 -8.42 -5.25
CA SER A 38 2.31 -8.38 -6.42
C SER A 38 2.51 -7.10 -7.21
N ARG A 39 2.33 -7.20 -8.52
CA ARG A 39 2.30 -6.07 -9.47
C ARG A 39 0.88 -5.69 -9.89
N SER A 40 -0.12 -6.41 -9.37
CA SER A 40 -1.53 -6.12 -9.52
C SER A 40 -2.26 -6.26 -8.18
N MET A 41 -3.29 -5.45 -7.97
CA MET A 41 -4.25 -5.66 -6.90
C MET A 41 -5.50 -6.30 -7.49
N GLY A 42 -5.87 -7.45 -6.94
CA GLY A 42 -7.10 -8.16 -7.27
C GLY A 42 -8.33 -7.43 -6.76
N LYS A 43 -9.51 -8.00 -7.01
CA LYS A 43 -10.76 -7.48 -6.44
C LYS A 43 -10.70 -7.57 -4.91
N TRP A 44 -11.46 -6.72 -4.25
CA TRP A 44 -11.61 -6.79 -2.81
C TRP A 44 -12.42 -8.04 -2.44
N GLY A 45 -12.00 -8.79 -1.40
CA GLY A 45 -12.73 -9.95 -0.93
C GLY A 45 -12.40 -11.29 -1.63
N VAL A 46 -11.51 -11.29 -2.63
CA VAL A 46 -11.00 -12.53 -3.29
C VAL A 46 -9.54 -12.84 -2.91
N ASP A 47 -8.91 -11.95 -2.16
CA ASP A 47 -7.73 -12.24 -1.39
C ASP A 47 -8.08 -13.31 -0.34
N HIS A 48 -7.64 -14.55 -0.59
CA HIS A 48 -7.71 -15.66 0.36
C HIS A 48 -6.77 -15.38 1.54
N ASP A 49 -7.22 -14.53 2.45
CA ASP A 49 -6.63 -14.35 3.77
C ASP A 49 -7.43 -15.23 4.75
N PRO A 50 -6.88 -16.36 5.22
CA PRO A 50 -7.58 -17.27 6.12
C PRO A 50 -7.84 -16.65 7.50
N TYR A 51 -7.26 -15.49 7.80
CA TYR A 51 -7.45 -14.77 9.06
C TYR A 51 -8.37 -13.55 8.91
N ARG A 52 -8.99 -13.36 7.75
CA ARG A 52 -9.93 -12.24 7.55
C ARG A 52 -11.22 -12.51 8.32
N GLU A 53 -11.44 -11.72 9.36
CA GLU A 53 -12.73 -11.58 10.01
C GLU A 53 -13.60 -10.59 9.23
N ILE A 54 -14.85 -10.96 8.95
CA ILE A 54 -15.85 -10.08 8.35
C ILE A 54 -16.99 -9.95 9.36
N ASP A 55 -17.23 -8.74 9.84
CA ASP A 55 -18.42 -8.43 10.62
C ASP A 55 -19.63 -8.44 9.67
N MET A 56 -20.57 -9.34 9.93
CA MET A 56 -21.75 -9.52 9.09
C MET A 56 -22.65 -8.27 9.08
N ASN A 57 -22.57 -7.41 10.10
CA ASN A 57 -23.33 -6.17 10.13
C ASN A 57 -22.87 -5.18 9.05
N TRP A 58 -21.67 -5.35 8.48
CA TRP A 58 -21.18 -4.51 7.37
C TRP A 58 -21.97 -4.71 6.08
N TYR A 59 -22.68 -5.82 5.93
CA TYR A 59 -23.57 -6.03 4.79
C TYR A 59 -24.82 -5.15 4.87
N GLU A 60 -25.23 -4.75 6.07
CA GLU A 60 -26.40 -3.89 6.30
C GLU A 60 -26.02 -2.41 6.35
N ASP A 61 -24.75 -2.09 6.58
CA ASP A 61 -24.23 -0.73 6.61
C ASP A 61 -24.08 -0.14 5.18
N GLU A 62 -24.96 0.81 4.83
CA GLU A 62 -24.93 1.53 3.56
C GLU A 62 -23.62 2.29 3.29
N HIS A 63 -22.96 2.80 4.33
CA HIS A 63 -21.67 3.47 4.21
C HIS A 63 -20.59 2.47 3.79
N MET A 64 -20.54 1.31 4.46
CA MET A 64 -19.61 0.22 4.11
C MET A 64 -19.83 -0.27 2.68
N GLN A 65 -21.09 -0.47 2.27
CA GLN A 65 -21.40 -0.84 0.89
C GLN A 65 -20.94 0.22 -0.13
N ARG A 66 -21.11 1.53 0.17
CA ARG A 66 -20.64 2.61 -0.69
C ARG A 66 -19.11 2.65 -0.81
N MET A 67 -18.40 2.42 0.30
CA MET A 67 -16.95 2.32 0.30
C MET A 67 -16.48 1.12 -0.53
N SER A 68 -17.10 -0.05 -0.33
CA SER A 68 -16.81 -1.28 -1.09
C SER A 68 -16.97 -1.06 -2.60
N ARG A 69 -18.12 -0.53 -3.04
CA ARG A 69 -18.34 -0.18 -4.47
C ARG A 69 -17.32 0.82 -5.01
N THR A 70 -16.88 1.78 -4.20
CA THR A 70 -15.85 2.74 -4.59
C THR A 70 -14.49 2.08 -4.72
N ASN A 71 -14.14 1.17 -3.80
CA ASN A 71 -12.94 0.36 -3.84
C ASN A 71 -12.89 -0.47 -5.13
N ASP A 72 -13.97 -1.19 -5.45
CA ASP A 72 -14.06 -2.02 -6.66
C ASP A 72 -13.86 -1.20 -7.95
N ARG A 73 -14.47 -0.01 -8.04
CA ARG A 73 -14.28 0.88 -9.19
C ARG A 73 -12.84 1.35 -9.32
N LEU A 74 -12.17 1.63 -8.20
CA LEU A 74 -10.77 2.02 -8.18
C LEU A 74 -9.86 0.86 -8.60
N LEU A 75 -10.11 -0.35 -8.10
CA LEU A 75 -9.36 -1.55 -8.44
C LEU A 75 -9.58 -1.98 -9.89
N ALA A 76 -10.80 -1.88 -10.42
CA ALA A 76 -11.05 -2.13 -11.84
C ALA A 76 -10.25 -1.18 -12.74
N LYS A 77 -10.15 0.10 -12.35
CA LYS A 77 -9.46 1.14 -13.14
C LYS A 77 -7.94 1.13 -12.99
N TYR A 78 -7.44 0.87 -11.79
CA TYR A 78 -6.03 1.04 -11.45
C TYR A 78 -5.34 -0.26 -11.01
N GLY A 79 -6.07 -1.30 -10.64
CA GLY A 79 -5.57 -2.52 -10.01
C GLY A 79 -4.47 -3.22 -10.82
N LYS A 80 -4.54 -3.23 -12.15
CA LYS A 80 -3.46 -3.78 -13.02
C LYS A 80 -2.12 -3.02 -12.94
N LYS A 81 -2.13 -1.81 -12.36
CA LYS A 81 -0.97 -0.92 -12.20
C LYS A 81 -0.65 -0.64 -10.73
N LEU A 82 -1.39 -1.25 -9.81
CA LEU A 82 -1.18 -1.13 -8.38
C LEU A 82 -0.67 -2.46 -7.87
N GLY A 83 0.33 -2.41 -7.01
CA GLY A 83 0.91 -3.58 -6.40
C GLY A 83 1.40 -3.24 -5.02
N TYR A 84 2.02 -4.22 -4.37
CA TYR A 84 2.61 -4.02 -3.06
C TYR A 84 3.99 -4.69 -2.99
N ALA A 85 4.87 -4.03 -2.27
CA ALA A 85 6.24 -4.47 -2.03
C ALA A 85 6.61 -4.14 -0.59
N VAL A 86 7.38 -5.03 0.02
CA VAL A 86 7.96 -4.82 1.35
C VAL A 86 9.40 -4.34 1.16
N PHE A 87 9.75 -3.25 1.83
CA PHE A 87 11.09 -2.70 1.85
C PHE A 87 11.71 -3.00 3.21
N LYS A 88 12.90 -3.60 3.21
CA LYS A 88 13.74 -3.75 4.40
C LYS A 88 14.98 -2.90 4.19
N ALA A 89 15.39 -2.17 5.20
CA ALA A 89 16.58 -1.32 5.13
C ALA A 89 17.16 -1.11 6.53
N ARG A 90 18.45 -0.84 6.61
CA ARG A 90 19.10 -0.40 7.84
C ARG A 90 18.92 1.10 8.00
N ALA A 91 18.53 1.51 9.20
CA ALA A 91 18.49 2.92 9.55
C ALA A 91 19.90 3.52 9.43
N PRO A 92 20.02 4.82 9.14
CA PRO A 92 21.31 5.50 9.25
C PRO A 92 21.90 5.22 10.63
N LEU A 93 23.17 4.84 10.70
CA LEU A 93 23.88 4.81 11.97
C LEU A 93 23.80 6.24 12.51
N GLY A 94 23.00 6.45 13.55
CA GLY A 94 22.98 7.72 14.24
C GLY A 94 24.41 8.03 14.62
N THR A 95 24.93 9.16 14.17
CA THR A 95 26.12 9.72 14.78
C THR A 95 25.77 9.88 16.25
N LYS A 96 26.28 8.97 17.09
CA LYS A 96 26.37 9.23 18.53
C LYS A 96 27.12 10.56 18.62
N LYS A 97 26.40 11.64 18.91
CA LYS A 97 27.04 12.82 19.50
C LYS A 97 27.41 12.38 20.90
N GLU A 98 28.60 11.81 21.02
CA GLU A 98 29.30 11.79 22.30
C GLU A 98 29.57 13.27 22.64
N GLY A 99 28.92 13.72 23.71
CA GLY A 99 29.14 15.00 24.36
C GLY A 99 29.45 14.75 25.82
#